data_AF-A0A3N9P2G3-F1
#
_entry.id   AF-A0A3N9P2G3-F1
#
_cell.length_a   1.000
_cell.length_b   1.000
_cell.length_c   1.000
_cell.angle_alpha   90.00
_cell.angle_beta   90.00
_cell.angle_gamma   90.00
#
_symmetry.space_group_name_H-M   'P 1'
#
loop_
_entity.id
_entity.type
_entity.pdbx_description
1 polymer ?
#
loop_
_entity_poly.entity_id
_entity_poly.type
_entity_poly.pdbx_seq_one_letter_code
_entity_poly.pdbx_strand_id
1 'polypeptide(L)' 'MAKRRFVTNIQEVRKERGMTQQEVGQGFRKPVDITMISRWERGVVRPTATNLLELARVLKINPAKLHFVEDRQDSL' A
#
# COMPACT_ATOMS: atom_id res chain seq x y z
N MET A 1 -2.05 -17.14 -12.61
CA MET A 1 -1.27 -15.94 -12.23
C MET A 1 -2.25 -14.82 -11.93
N ALA A 2 -2.21 -14.18 -10.75
CA ALA A 2 -3.15 -13.11 -10.42
C ALA A 2 -2.87 -11.87 -11.27
N LYS A 3 -3.84 -11.44 -12.09
CA LYS A 3 -3.77 -10.19 -12.86
C LYS A 3 -3.72 -9.04 -11.83
N ARG A 4 -2.63 -8.25 -11.82
CA ARG A 4 -2.57 -7.03 -11.02
C ARG A 4 -3.76 -6.17 -11.42
N ARG A 5 -4.58 -5.76 -10.45
CA ARG A 5 -5.75 -4.91 -10.68
C ARG A 5 -5.46 -3.44 -10.39
N PHE A 6 -4.43 -3.19 -9.58
CA PHE A 6 -3.99 -1.85 -9.22
C PHE A 6 -2.48 -1.74 -9.33
N VAL A 7 -2.01 -0.60 -9.84
CA VAL A 7 -0.62 -0.18 -9.81
C VAL A 7 -0.39 0.62 -8.53
N THR A 8 0.68 0.30 -7.80
CA THR A 8 1.00 0.95 -6.53
C THR A 8 2.50 1.02 -6.28
N ASN A 9 2.93 2.04 -5.53
CA ASN A 9 4.32 2.24 -5.09
C ASN A 9 4.54 1.95 -3.59
N ILE A 10 3.55 1.38 -2.87
CA ILE A 10 3.65 1.17 -1.41
C ILE A 10 4.89 0.34 -1.04
N GLN A 11 5.19 -0.71 -1.81
CA GLN A 11 6.33 -1.59 -1.54
C GLN A 11 7.66 -0.85 -1.70
N GLU A 12 7.79 -0.02 -2.72
CA GLU A 12 9.00 0.75 -3.02
C GLU A 12 9.26 1.75 -1.89
N VAL A 13 8.26 2.57 -1.56
CA VAL A 13 8.32 3.54 -0.45
C VAL A 13 8.68 2.84 0.86
N ARG A 14 8.05 1.70 1.17
CA ARG A 14 8.36 0.96 2.40
C ARG A 14 9.83 0.51 2.45
N LYS A 15 10.35 -0.02 1.34
CA LYS A 15 11.74 -0.48 1.26
C LYS A 15 12.73 0.70 1.36
N GLU A 16 12.43 1.84 0.76
CA GLU A 16 13.22 3.08 0.93
C GLU A 16 13.27 3.56 2.38
N ARG A 17 12.25 3.23 3.19
CA ARG A 17 12.22 3.50 4.63
C ARG A 17 12.89 2.41 5.48
N GLY A 18 13.40 1.34 4.87
CA GLY A 18 14.01 0.22 5.58
C GLY A 18 13.04 -0.56 6.47
N MET A 19 11.73 -0.48 6.23
CA MET A 19 10.71 -1.10 7.07
C MET A 19 10.27 -2.46 6.50
N THR A 20 9.98 -3.41 7.37
CA THR A 20 9.29 -4.66 7.05
C THR A 20 7.78 -4.43 6.92
N GLN A 21 7.07 -5.36 6.28
CA GLN A 21 5.60 -5.30 6.21
C GLN A 21 4.95 -5.40 7.60
N GLN A 22 5.56 -6.17 8.49
CA GLN A 22 5.10 -6.33 9.88
C GLN A 22 5.22 -5.02 10.66
N GLU A 23 6.34 -4.33 10.57
CA GLU A 23 6.54 -3.02 11.22
C GLU A 23 5.54 -1.98 10.70
N VAL A 24 5.26 -1.98 9.39
CA VAL A 24 4.22 -1.11 8.83
C VAL A 24 2.85 -1.45 9.42
N GLY A 25 2.46 -2.72 9.42
CA GLY A 25 1.16 -3.14 9.96
C GLY A 25 0.98 -2.82 11.45
N GLN A 26 2.04 -3.01 12.24
CA GLN A 26 2.04 -2.68 13.68
C GLN A 26 2.08 -1.17 13.95
N GLY A 27 2.65 -0.38 13.04
CA GLY A 27 2.73 1.08 13.19
C GLY A 27 1.38 1.80 13.08
N PHE A 28 0.33 1.15 12.59
CA PHE A 28 -1.02 1.72 12.49
C PHE A 28 -1.61 1.95 13.88
N ARG A 29 -2.47 2.97 14.01
CA ARG A 29 -3.21 3.19 15.28
C ARG A 29 -4.05 1.99 15.69
N LYS A 30 -4.67 1.33 14.70
CA LYS A 30 -5.27 0.00 14.84
C LYS A 30 -4.41 -0.97 14.03
N PRO A 31 -3.67 -1.90 14.68
CA PRO A 31 -2.77 -2.79 13.98
C PRO A 31 -3.44 -3.51 12.83
N VAL A 32 -2.72 -3.60 11.72
CA VAL A 32 -3.14 -4.28 10.50
C VAL A 32 -2.26 -5.50 10.28
N ASP A 33 -2.88 -6.62 9.94
CA ASP A 33 -2.17 -7.86 9.68
C ASP A 33 -1.22 -7.75 8.47
N ILE A 34 -0.06 -8.41 8.56
CA ILE A 34 0.97 -8.42 7.51
C ILE A 34 0.42 -8.87 6.14
N THR A 35 -0.54 -9.80 6.12
CA THR A 35 -1.16 -10.29 4.89
C THR A 35 -1.95 -9.20 4.18
N MET A 36 -2.54 -8.26 4.93
CA MET A 36 -3.26 -7.13 4.36
C MET A 36 -2.29 -6.11 3.75
N ILE A 37 -1.17 -5.82 4.42
CA ILE A 37 -0.10 -4.98 3.86
C ILE A 37 0.41 -5.58 2.54
N SER A 38 0.66 -6.89 2.51
CA SER A 38 1.06 -7.61 1.28
C SER A 38 0.00 -7.55 0.17
N ARG A 39 -1.30 -7.59 0.50
CA ARG A 39 -2.38 -7.46 -0.49
C ARG A 39 -2.44 -6.05 -1.08
N TRP A 40 -2.20 -5.01 -0.28
CA TRP A 40 -2.11 -3.63 -0.76
C TRP A 40 -0.88 -3.44 -1.65
N GLU A 41 0.30 -3.88 -1.22
CA GLU A 41 1.54 -3.78 -2.01
C GLU A 41 1.46 -4.48 -3.37
N ARG A 42 0.73 -5.60 -3.45
CA ARG A 42 0.54 -6.33 -4.70
C ARG A 42 -0.62 -5.80 -5.55
N GLY A 43 -1.33 -4.77 -5.09
CA GLY A 43 -2.48 -4.22 -5.80
C GLY A 43 -3.64 -5.21 -5.94
N VAL A 44 -3.82 -6.11 -4.97
CA VAL A 44 -4.89 -7.13 -4.96
C VAL A 44 -6.19 -6.55 -4.41
N VAL A 45 -6.07 -5.70 -3.38
CA VAL A 45 -7.19 -5.05 -2.70
C VAL A 45 -6.86 -3.58 -2.53
N ARG A 46 -7.86 -2.71 -2.72
CA ARG A 46 -7.73 -1.28 -2.49
C ARG A 46 -7.79 -0.94 -1.00
N PRO A 47 -6.82 -0.21 -0.43
CA PRO A 47 -6.95 0.33 0.92
C PRO A 47 -8.06 1.38 0.95
N THR A 48 -8.77 1.49 2.08
CA THR A 48 -9.69 2.61 2.30
C THR A 48 -8.93 3.93 2.41
N ALA A 49 -9.62 5.06 2.26
CA ALA A 49 -8.99 6.37 2.44
C ALA A 49 -8.29 6.50 3.81
N THR A 50 -8.93 6.02 4.89
CA THR A 50 -8.34 6.00 6.23
C THR A 50 -7.06 5.16 6.29
N ASN A 51 -7.04 3.98 5.66
CA ASN A 51 -5.85 3.14 5.63
C ASN A 51 -4.73 3.76 4.79
N LEU A 52 -5.06 4.47 3.71
CA LEU A 52 -4.08 5.20 2.90
C LEU A 52 -3.42 6.32 3.69
N LEU A 53 -4.18 7.07 4.49
CA LEU A 53 -3.66 8.10 5.39
C LEU A 53 -2.78 7.51 6.50
N GLU A 54 -3.18 6.38 7.09
CA GLU A 54 -2.35 5.67 8.07
C GLU A 54 -1.07 5.12 7.44
N LEU A 55 -1.11 4.56 6.23
CA LEU A 55 0.09 4.15 5.49
C LEU A 55 1.05 5.33 5.33
N ALA A 56 0.56 6.47 4.84
CA ALA A 56 1.39 7.66 4.65
C ALA A 56 2.01 8.14 5.96
N ARG A 57 1.25 8.12 7.06
CA ARG A 57 1.73 8.47 8.40
C ARG A 57 2.85 7.53 8.87
N VAL A 58 2.64 6.22 8.78
CA VAL A 58 3.62 5.21 9.23
C VAL A 58 4.88 5.25 8.38
N LEU A 59 4.73 5.40 7.06
CA LEU A 59 5.84 5.52 6.09
C LEU A 59 6.50 6.91 6.11
N LYS A 60 5.99 7.85 6.92
CA LYS A 60 6.50 9.22 7.05
C LYS A 60 6.65 9.91 5.69
N ILE A 61 5.58 9.89 4.90
CA ILE A 61 5.50 10.58 3.61
C ILE A 61 4.20 11.39 3.50
N ASN A 62 4.21 12.37 2.59
CA ASN A 62 2.97 13.05 2.21
C ASN A 62 2.05 12.04 1.50
N PRO A 63 0.75 11.92 1.89
CA PRO A 63 -0.20 10.99 1.26
C PRO A 63 -0.30 11.14 -0.26
N ALA A 64 -0.09 12.33 -0.82
CA ALA A 64 -0.08 12.57 -2.26
C ALA A 64 1.03 11.83 -3.01
N LYS A 65 2.07 11.34 -2.30
CA LYS A 65 3.14 10.51 -2.87
C LYS A 65 2.80 9.01 -2.89
N LEU A 66 1.70 8.58 -2.26
CA LEU A 66 1.23 7.19 -2.38
C LEU A 66 0.35 7.05 -3.61
N HIS A 67 0.72 6.14 -4.49
CA HIS A 67 -0.03 5.85 -5.70
C HIS A 67 -0.78 4.54 -5.51
N PHE A 68 -2.08 4.57 -5.82
CA PHE A 68 -2.93 3.40 -5.87
C PHE A 68 -3.99 3.62 -6.96
N VAL A 69 -3.61 3.30 -8.20
CA VAL A 69 -4.43 3.56 -9.39
C VAL A 69 -4.90 2.25 -9.98
N GLU A 70 -6.15 2.22 -10.46
CA GLU A 70 -6.68 1.06 -11.18
C GLU A 70 -5.89 0.88 -12.47
N ASP A 71 -5.44 -0.34 -12.73
CA ASP A 71 -4.77 -0.68 -13.98
C ASP A 71 -5.83 -0.75 -15.08
N ARG A 72 -6.26 0.42 -15.56
CA ARG A 72 -7.11 0.54 -16.74
C ARG A 72 -6.27 0.21 -17.96
N GLN A 73 -6.07 -1.08 -18.21
CA GLN A 73 -5.83 -1.57 -19.56
C GLN A 73 -7.16 -1.43 -20.32
N ASP A 74 -7.52 -0.19 -20.65
CA ASP A 74 -8.47 0.07 -21.72
C ASP A 74 -7.79 -0.47 -22.98
N SER A 75 -8.36 -1.57 -23.48
CA SER A 75 -7.97 -2.18 -24.74
C SER A 75 -8.22 -1.15 -25.84
N LEU A 76 -7.16 -0.68 -26.50
CA LEU A 76 -7.26 -0.14 -27.87
C LEU A 76 -7.32 -1.31 -28.86
#